data_AF-A0A852IQG2-F1
#
_entry.id   AF-A0A852IQG2-F1
#
_cell.length_a   1.000
_cell.length_b   1.000
_cell.length_c   1.000
_cell.angle_alpha   90.00
_cell.angle_beta   90.00
_cell.angle_gamma   90.00
#
_symmetry.space_group_name_H-M   'P 1'
#
loop_
_entity.id
_entity.type
_entity.pdbx_description
1 polymer ?
#
loop_
_entity_poly.entity_id
_entity_poly.type
_entity_poly.pdbx_seq_one_letter_code
_entity_poly.pdbx_strand_id
1 'polypeptide(L)'
;QIERHDSCAYDYLEIRDGSSESSSLIGRYCGYDKPDDIKSTSNKLWMKFVSDGSINKAGFAVNFFKDKDECSKNNGGCQHDCLNSFGSYECQCRSGFVLHDNKHDCKEAGCNHKVTSTSGTITSPNWPDKYPSKKECTWALSTTPGHRIRLTFSELDVEAQQECAYDHLEIFDGRDAKAPALGRFCGAKEPEPLLSSGSRMFLKFVSDNSVQKKGFEATHTSVCGGQVRAEVKTKDLYSHAQFGDNNYPGGSDCEWVIMAEEGYGVELIFQTFEIEEEADCGYDYMELFDGYDGTAPRLGRFCGSG
;
A
#
# COMPACT_ATOMS: atom_id res chain seq x y z
N GLN A 1 3.92 4.29 34.66
CA GLN A 1 3.46 2.96 35.11
C GLN A 1 2.47 3.16 36.24
N ILE A 2 1.24 2.75 35.99
CA ILE A 2 0.11 2.72 36.92
C ILE A 2 -0.26 1.23 37.12
N GLU A 3 -0.92 0.84 38.19
CA GLU A 3 -1.42 -0.53 38.34
C GLU A 3 -2.26 -0.96 37.12
N ARG A 4 -2.14 -2.22 36.69
CA ARG A 4 -2.89 -2.75 35.53
C ARG A 4 -4.18 -3.42 36.03
N HIS A 5 -5.32 -3.03 35.46
CA HIS A 5 -6.60 -3.68 35.70
C HIS A 5 -7.50 -3.55 34.46
N ASP A 6 -8.28 -4.57 34.13
CA ASP A 6 -9.07 -4.63 32.88
C ASP A 6 -10.09 -3.48 32.74
N SER A 7 -10.59 -2.96 33.86
CA SER A 7 -11.51 -1.81 33.91
C SER A 7 -10.91 -0.53 34.51
N CYS A 8 -9.61 -0.53 34.83
CA CYS A 8 -8.94 0.55 35.55
C CYS A 8 -9.72 0.98 36.82
N ALA A 9 -10.07 -0.01 37.66
CA ALA A 9 -10.92 0.19 38.84
C ALA A 9 -10.13 0.64 40.08
N TYR A 10 -8.85 0.28 40.16
CA TYR A 10 -7.93 0.61 41.25
C TYR A 10 -7.20 1.92 40.90
N ASP A 11 -5.92 1.85 40.53
CA ASP A 11 -5.18 3.02 40.07
C ASP A 11 -5.53 3.41 38.64
N TYR A 12 -5.87 4.68 38.40
CA TYR A 12 -6.14 5.19 37.07
C TYR A 12 -5.88 6.70 36.92
N LEU A 13 -5.59 7.10 35.68
CA LEU A 13 -5.58 8.48 35.23
C LEU A 13 -6.81 8.73 34.35
N GLU A 14 -7.65 9.68 34.73
CA GLU A 14 -8.82 10.10 33.97
C GLU A 14 -8.60 11.50 33.39
N ILE A 15 -8.84 11.65 32.09
CA ILE A 15 -8.63 12.89 31.36
C ILE A 15 -9.92 13.29 30.65
N ARG A 16 -10.30 14.57 30.76
CA ARG A 16 -11.55 15.13 30.22
C ARG A 16 -11.30 16.45 29.49
N ASP A 17 -12.08 16.69 28.43
CA ASP A 17 -11.99 17.90 27.61
C ASP A 17 -12.84 19.04 28.18
N GLY A 18 -12.18 19.98 28.85
CA GLY A 18 -12.80 21.10 29.56
C GLY A 18 -12.21 21.30 30.96
N SER A 19 -12.99 21.87 31.88
CA SER A 19 -12.47 22.38 33.16
C SER A 19 -12.88 21.60 34.41
N SER A 20 -13.70 20.56 34.28
CA SER A 20 -14.31 19.89 35.44
C SER A 20 -14.56 18.41 35.20
N GLU A 21 -14.92 17.69 36.26
CA GLU A 21 -15.30 16.27 36.20
C GLU A 21 -16.54 16.00 35.33
N SER A 22 -17.39 17.01 35.14
CA SER A 22 -18.56 16.94 34.25
C SER A 22 -18.24 17.14 32.77
N SER A 23 -16.98 17.43 32.42
CA SER A 23 -16.53 17.59 31.04
C SER A 23 -16.53 16.26 30.28
N SER A 24 -16.55 16.34 28.95
CA SER A 24 -16.51 15.19 28.06
C SER A 24 -15.29 14.31 28.35
N LEU A 25 -15.50 13.00 28.53
CA LEU A 25 -14.42 12.07 28.82
C LEU A 25 -13.55 11.86 27.56
N ILE A 26 -12.25 12.11 27.67
CA ILE A 26 -11.27 11.75 26.64
C ILE A 26 -10.88 10.28 26.85
N GLY A 27 -10.52 9.91 28.07
CA GLY A 27 -10.16 8.53 28.37
C GLY A 27 -9.82 8.30 29.84
N ARG A 28 -9.79 7.01 30.20
CA ARG A 28 -9.34 6.50 31.49
C ARG A 28 -8.23 5.48 31.24
N TYR A 29 -7.08 5.69 31.87
CA TYR A 29 -5.84 4.99 31.56
C TYR A 29 -5.24 4.34 32.81
N CYS A 30 -4.77 3.12 32.68
CA CYS A 30 -4.05 2.38 33.71
C CYS A 30 -3.05 1.40 33.07
N GLY A 31 -2.17 0.79 33.86
CA GLY A 31 -1.14 -0.12 33.36
C GLY A 31 0.16 0.55 32.88
N TYR A 32 0.80 -0.07 31.90
CA TYR A 32 2.19 0.21 31.49
C TYR A 32 2.31 0.86 30.11
N ASP A 33 1.31 0.68 29.25
CA ASP A 33 1.31 1.21 27.89
C ASP A 33 1.11 2.73 27.92
N LYS A 34 1.95 3.46 27.17
CA LYS A 34 1.83 4.91 27.05
C LYS A 34 0.59 5.22 26.19
N PRO A 35 -0.33 6.10 26.65
CA PRO A 35 -1.40 6.59 25.80
C PRO A 35 -0.86 7.30 24.55
N ASP A 36 -1.63 7.28 23.47
CA ASP A 36 -1.40 8.15 22.31
C ASP A 36 -1.48 9.63 22.72
N ASP A 37 -1.01 10.52 21.86
CA ASP A 37 -0.97 11.95 22.17
C ASP A 37 -2.39 12.52 22.32
N ILE A 38 -2.67 13.13 23.48
CA ILE A 38 -3.99 13.66 23.83
C ILE A 38 -4.08 15.14 23.45
N LYS A 39 -5.08 15.50 22.64
CA LYS A 39 -5.39 16.89 22.26
C LYS A 39 -6.73 17.33 22.88
N SER A 40 -6.75 18.49 23.54
CA SER A 40 -8.00 19.13 23.96
C SER A 40 -8.63 19.88 22.78
N THR A 41 -9.96 19.88 22.67
CA THR A 41 -10.67 20.75 21.73
C THR A 41 -10.89 22.15 22.32
N SER A 42 -10.81 22.29 23.64
CA SER A 42 -10.91 23.57 24.33
C SER A 42 -9.56 24.05 24.87
N ASN A 43 -9.53 25.28 25.41
CA ASN A 43 -8.36 25.84 26.10
C ASN A 43 -8.20 25.35 27.55
N LYS A 44 -8.96 24.31 27.94
CA LYS A 44 -8.93 23.72 29.28
C LYS A 44 -8.95 22.20 29.16
N LEU A 45 -8.14 21.54 29.97
CA LEU A 45 -8.13 20.09 30.07
C LEU A 45 -8.13 19.73 31.55
N TRP A 46 -9.04 18.84 31.92
CA TRP A 46 -9.18 18.39 33.30
C TRP A 46 -8.59 16.99 33.43
N MET A 47 -7.79 16.78 34.48
CA MET A 47 -7.09 15.52 34.72
C MET A 47 -7.21 15.15 36.19
N LYS A 48 -7.52 13.88 36.46
CA LYS A 48 -7.63 13.32 37.81
C LYS A 48 -6.91 11.98 37.88
N PHE A 49 -5.94 11.89 38.77
CA PHE A 49 -5.31 10.62 39.15
C PHE A 49 -5.98 10.11 40.43
N VAL A 50 -6.31 8.82 40.45
CA VAL A 50 -6.85 8.11 41.61
C VAL A 50 -6.00 6.87 41.82
N SER A 51 -5.65 6.61 43.07
CA SER A 51 -4.97 5.38 43.48
C SER A 51 -5.69 4.75 44.67
N ASP A 52 -5.57 3.44 44.81
CA ASP A 52 -6.08 2.73 45.98
C ASP A 52 -5.01 2.61 47.10
N GLY A 53 -5.26 1.78 48.12
CA GLY A 53 -4.37 1.59 49.26
C GLY A 53 -3.25 0.57 49.05
N SER A 54 -3.11 0.02 47.85
CA SER A 54 -2.24 -1.12 47.53
C SER A 54 -1.52 -0.96 46.18
N ILE A 55 -0.44 -1.74 45.98
CA ILE A 55 0.32 -1.84 44.71
C ILE A 55 0.74 -0.48 44.10
N ASN A 56 1.68 0.19 44.78
CA ASN A 56 2.26 1.43 44.27
C ASN A 56 3.24 1.21 43.09
N LYS A 57 3.26 2.14 42.13
CA LYS A 57 4.18 2.16 40.98
C LYS A 57 4.87 3.53 40.83
N ALA A 58 5.76 3.64 39.84
CA ALA A 58 6.52 4.87 39.58
C ALA A 58 5.67 6.07 39.11
N GLY A 59 4.41 5.86 38.71
CA GLY A 59 3.52 6.94 38.27
C GLY A 59 3.78 7.39 36.83
N PHE A 60 3.50 8.66 36.52
CA PHE A 60 3.60 9.23 35.18
C PHE A 60 4.28 10.60 35.21
N ALA A 61 4.91 10.96 34.09
CA ALA A 61 5.41 12.30 33.82
C ALA A 61 4.86 12.72 32.44
N VAL A 62 4.30 13.92 32.35
CA VAL A 62 3.67 14.42 31.13
C VAL A 62 4.25 15.79 30.82
N ASN A 63 4.69 15.96 29.58
CA ASN A 63 5.00 17.28 29.03
C ASN A 63 3.72 17.87 28.45
N PHE A 64 3.40 19.10 28.81
CA PHE A 64 2.27 19.84 28.25
C PHE A 64 2.74 21.19 27.70
N PHE A 65 2.11 21.62 26.61
CA PHE A 65 2.38 22.91 25.96
C PHE A 65 1.08 23.38 25.30
N LYS A 66 0.98 24.70 25.08
CA LYS A 66 -0.11 25.25 24.27
C LYS A 66 0.19 24.95 22.80
N ASP A 67 -0.78 24.37 22.12
CA ASP A 67 -0.76 24.18 20.67
C ASP A 67 -1.86 25.03 20.04
N LYS A 68 -1.60 25.59 18.86
CA LYS A 68 -2.60 26.30 18.09
C LYS A 68 -2.74 25.55 16.78
N ASP A 69 -3.96 25.14 16.43
CA ASP A 69 -4.19 24.62 15.10
C ASP A 69 -4.10 25.75 14.06
N GLU A 70 -2.91 25.88 13.44
CA GLU A 70 -2.70 26.86 12.39
C GLU A 70 -3.48 26.53 11.11
N CYS A 71 -3.78 25.24 10.88
CA CYS A 71 -4.52 24.77 9.71
C CYS A 71 -6.01 25.14 9.78
N SER A 72 -6.58 25.21 10.97
CA SER A 72 -7.97 25.64 11.21
C SER A 72 -8.29 27.04 10.67
N LYS A 73 -7.29 27.89 10.40
CA LYS A 73 -7.49 29.22 9.81
C LYS A 73 -6.80 29.35 8.45
N ASN A 74 -7.60 29.54 7.40
CA ASN A 74 -7.10 29.71 6.02
C ASN A 74 -6.11 28.61 5.61
N ASN A 75 -6.31 27.37 6.09
CA ASN A 75 -5.47 26.22 5.79
C ASN A 75 -3.97 26.47 6.09
N GLY A 76 -3.64 27.23 7.14
CA GLY A 76 -2.26 27.61 7.46
C GLY A 76 -1.56 28.44 6.37
N GLY A 77 -2.29 28.92 5.36
CA GLY A 77 -1.69 29.53 4.16
C GLY A 77 -1.04 28.53 3.21
N CYS A 78 -1.30 27.23 3.37
CA CYS A 78 -0.84 26.19 2.46
C CYS A 78 -1.68 26.20 1.17
N GLN A 79 -1.01 26.02 0.02
CA GLN A 79 -1.69 25.91 -1.27
C GLN A 79 -2.54 24.63 -1.37
N HIS A 80 -1.99 23.49 -0.91
CA HIS A 80 -2.70 22.20 -0.88
C HIS A 80 -3.10 21.85 0.54
N ASP A 81 -2.42 20.92 1.20
CA ASP A 81 -2.87 20.38 2.48
C ASP A 81 -2.03 20.96 3.62
N CYS A 82 -2.67 21.30 4.73
CA CYS A 82 -2.00 21.75 5.95
C CYS A 82 -2.06 20.65 7.01
N LEU A 83 -0.91 20.28 7.53
CA LEU A 83 -0.78 19.31 8.61
C LEU A 83 -0.41 20.03 9.90
N ASN A 84 -1.36 20.09 10.84
CA ASN A 84 -1.11 20.68 12.14
C ASN A 84 -0.28 19.72 12.99
N SER A 85 0.88 20.19 13.43
CA SER A 85 1.80 19.46 14.28
C SER A 85 1.85 20.11 15.65
N PHE A 86 2.52 19.49 16.61
CA PHE A 86 2.61 20.04 17.95
C PHE A 86 3.59 21.24 18.00
N GLY A 87 3.05 22.43 18.26
CA GLY A 87 3.79 23.68 18.34
C GLY A 87 4.11 24.31 16.98
N SER A 88 3.62 23.75 15.88
CA SER A 88 3.85 24.23 14.51
C SER A 88 2.91 23.55 13.50
N TYR A 89 3.11 23.78 12.22
CA TYR A 89 2.41 23.10 11.14
C TYR A 89 3.31 23.02 9.91
N GLU A 90 2.98 22.13 8.98
CA GLU A 90 3.66 22.06 7.70
C GLU A 90 2.66 21.92 6.55
N CYS A 91 3.03 22.46 5.39
CA CYS A 91 2.26 22.29 4.16
C CYS A 91 2.72 21.04 3.43
N GLN A 92 1.78 20.22 3.00
CA GLN A 92 2.01 19.04 2.17
C GLN A 92 1.40 19.25 0.79
N CYS A 93 2.11 18.80 -0.24
CA CYS A 93 1.63 18.81 -1.60
C CYS A 93 1.08 17.45 -2.00
N ARG A 94 -0.08 17.47 -2.66
CA ARG A 94 -0.72 16.30 -3.25
C ARG A 94 0.11 15.64 -4.35
N SER A 95 -0.25 14.40 -4.69
CA SER A 95 0.40 13.60 -5.74
C SER A 95 0.67 14.41 -7.01
N GLY A 96 1.87 14.29 -7.57
CA GLY A 96 2.27 15.05 -8.76
C GLY A 96 2.73 16.49 -8.48
N PHE A 97 2.81 16.90 -7.22
CA PHE A 97 3.39 18.19 -6.81
C PHE A 97 4.45 17.98 -5.73
N VAL A 98 5.41 18.90 -5.67
CA VAL A 98 6.41 18.99 -4.60
C VAL A 98 6.32 20.35 -3.94
N LEU A 99 6.67 20.39 -2.66
CA LEU A 99 6.67 21.62 -1.90
C LEU A 99 7.65 22.62 -2.52
N HIS A 100 7.17 23.83 -2.77
CA HIS A 100 7.97 24.94 -3.24
C HIS A 100 8.90 25.44 -2.12
N ASP A 101 9.94 26.18 -2.48
CA ASP A 101 10.99 26.60 -1.56
C ASP A 101 10.48 27.57 -0.48
N ASN A 102 9.32 28.21 -0.72
CA ASN A 102 8.62 29.03 0.26
C ASN A 102 7.83 28.23 1.32
N LYS A 103 7.84 26.89 1.24
CA LYS A 103 7.17 25.95 2.16
C LYS A 103 5.64 26.06 2.24
N HIS A 104 5.02 26.82 1.34
CA HIS A 104 3.58 27.04 1.32
C HIS A 104 2.96 26.63 -0.01
N ASP A 105 3.63 26.94 -1.11
CA ASP A 105 3.15 26.64 -2.45
C ASP A 105 3.59 25.26 -2.90
N CYS A 106 2.89 24.74 -3.90
CA CYS A 106 3.13 23.45 -4.52
C CYS A 106 3.50 23.67 -5.98
N LYS A 107 4.73 23.28 -6.34
CA LYS A 107 5.19 23.28 -7.73
C LYS A 107 5.01 21.89 -8.34
N GLU A 108 4.75 21.83 -9.63
CA GLU A 108 4.57 20.56 -10.32
C GLU A 108 5.82 19.69 -10.19
N ALA A 109 5.61 18.43 -9.84
CA ALA A 109 6.66 17.43 -9.77
C ALA A 109 6.91 16.81 -11.15
N GLY A 110 8.06 16.16 -11.29
CA GLY A 110 8.24 15.20 -12.39
C GLY A 110 7.22 14.07 -12.26
N CYS A 111 6.62 13.69 -13.39
CA CYS A 111 5.52 12.73 -13.45
C CYS A 111 5.97 11.32 -13.88
N ASN A 112 7.26 11.01 -13.75
CA ASN A 112 7.84 9.71 -14.11
C ASN A 112 8.25 8.97 -12.84
N HIS A 113 7.42 8.01 -12.43
CA HIS A 113 7.54 7.30 -11.17
C HIS A 113 8.13 5.90 -11.39
N LYS A 114 9.04 5.49 -10.50
CA LYS A 114 9.54 4.12 -10.41
C LYS A 114 9.03 3.52 -9.11
N VAL A 115 8.30 2.41 -9.20
CA VAL A 115 7.63 1.79 -8.05
C VAL A 115 8.19 0.38 -7.87
N THR A 116 8.94 0.18 -6.78
CA THR A 116 9.59 -1.10 -6.45
C THR A 116 9.01 -1.77 -5.21
N SER A 117 8.06 -1.14 -4.53
CA SER A 117 7.39 -1.72 -3.37
C SER A 117 6.50 -2.89 -3.80
N THR A 118 6.43 -3.94 -2.97
CA THR A 118 5.59 -5.12 -3.21
C THR A 118 4.10 -4.82 -3.12
N SER A 119 3.72 -3.72 -2.47
CA SER A 119 2.37 -3.18 -2.51
C SER A 119 2.39 -1.66 -2.36
N GLY A 120 1.29 -1.00 -2.69
CA GLY A 120 1.11 0.43 -2.49
C GLY A 120 -0.06 0.99 -3.28
N THR A 121 -0.25 2.30 -3.17
CA THR A 121 -1.31 3.02 -3.88
C THR A 121 -0.71 3.96 -4.91
N ILE A 122 -1.34 4.01 -6.07
CA ILE A 122 -1.00 4.87 -7.20
C ILE A 122 -2.22 5.75 -7.47
N THR A 123 -1.97 7.05 -7.60
CA THR A 123 -3.03 8.02 -7.86
C THR A 123 -2.68 8.91 -9.04
N SER A 124 -3.71 9.42 -9.72
CA SER A 124 -3.53 10.53 -10.66
C SER A 124 -2.96 11.77 -9.96
N PRO A 125 -2.26 12.65 -10.69
CA PRO A 125 -1.82 13.91 -10.11
C PRO A 125 -3.00 14.71 -9.55
N ASN A 126 -2.78 15.39 -8.43
CA ASN A 126 -3.75 16.18 -7.67
C ASN A 126 -4.88 15.40 -6.97
N TRP A 127 -4.87 14.06 -6.99
CA TRP A 127 -5.86 13.24 -6.29
C TRP A 127 -6.02 13.67 -4.81
N PRO A 128 -7.25 13.74 -4.26
CA PRO A 128 -8.55 13.37 -4.87
C PRO A 128 -9.25 14.50 -5.63
N ASP A 129 -8.57 15.61 -5.89
CA ASP A 129 -9.08 16.69 -6.73
C ASP A 129 -8.79 16.43 -8.20
N LYS A 130 -9.34 17.29 -9.06
CA LYS A 130 -9.22 17.15 -10.50
C LYS A 130 -7.76 17.12 -10.96
N TYR A 131 -7.44 16.16 -11.82
CA TYR A 131 -6.09 16.10 -12.41
C TYR A 131 -5.80 17.34 -13.26
N PRO A 132 -4.54 17.76 -13.43
CA PRO A 132 -4.20 18.88 -14.31
C PRO A 132 -4.34 18.53 -15.80
N SER A 133 -4.60 19.55 -16.63
CA SER A 133 -4.57 19.45 -18.11
C SER A 133 -3.15 19.24 -18.64
N LYS A 134 -3.00 18.67 -19.84
CA LYS A 134 -1.73 18.50 -20.57
C LYS A 134 -0.67 17.71 -19.80
N LYS A 135 -1.09 16.67 -19.10
CA LYS A 135 -0.17 15.80 -18.35
C LYS A 135 0.12 14.53 -19.10
N GLU A 136 1.36 14.07 -18.95
CA GLU A 136 1.79 12.73 -19.31
C GLU A 136 2.56 12.18 -18.12
N CYS A 137 1.93 11.27 -17.38
CA CYS A 137 2.47 10.69 -16.16
C CYS A 137 2.63 9.19 -16.32
N THR A 138 3.73 8.65 -15.82
CA THR A 138 4.09 7.26 -15.98
C THR A 138 4.47 6.62 -14.66
N TRP A 139 4.11 5.35 -14.50
CA TRP A 139 4.52 4.54 -13.36
C TRP A 139 5.10 3.23 -13.89
N ALA A 140 6.40 3.04 -13.69
CA ALA A 140 7.09 1.80 -13.99
C ALA A 140 7.14 0.95 -12.73
N LEU A 141 6.23 -0.02 -12.63
CA LEU A 141 6.15 -0.94 -11.51
C LEU A 141 7.06 -2.14 -11.78
N SER A 142 7.81 -2.53 -10.77
CA SER A 142 8.60 -3.76 -10.78
C SER A 142 8.51 -4.46 -9.44
N THR A 143 8.26 -5.77 -9.48
CA THR A 143 8.24 -6.63 -8.30
C THR A 143 9.29 -7.75 -8.41
N THR A 144 9.32 -8.65 -7.43
CA THR A 144 10.23 -9.80 -7.39
C THR A 144 10.15 -10.60 -8.70
N PRO A 145 11.28 -10.99 -9.31
CA PRO A 145 11.27 -11.85 -10.49
C PRO A 145 10.43 -13.12 -10.28
N GLY A 146 9.71 -13.54 -11.31
CA GLY A 146 8.78 -14.67 -11.22
C GLY A 146 7.49 -14.38 -10.45
N HIS A 147 7.22 -13.14 -10.05
CA HIS A 147 5.91 -12.75 -9.53
C HIS A 147 5.18 -11.89 -10.56
N ARG A 148 3.89 -11.68 -10.34
CA ARG A 148 3.01 -10.80 -11.12
C ARG A 148 2.60 -9.60 -10.29
N ILE A 149 2.12 -8.59 -10.99
CA ILE A 149 1.56 -7.38 -10.39
C ILE A 149 0.07 -7.41 -10.64
N ARG A 150 -0.71 -7.40 -9.55
CA ARG A 150 -2.14 -7.19 -9.58
C ARG A 150 -2.44 -5.72 -9.30
N LEU A 151 -3.15 -5.06 -10.19
CA LEU A 151 -3.62 -3.70 -10.05
C LEU A 151 -5.14 -3.70 -9.86
N THR A 152 -5.62 -3.06 -8.81
CA THR A 152 -7.06 -2.97 -8.49
C THR A 152 -7.43 -1.51 -8.31
N PHE A 153 -8.47 -1.05 -8.99
CA PHE A 153 -8.95 0.32 -8.87
C PHE A 153 -9.91 0.43 -7.69
N SER A 154 -9.70 1.44 -6.86
CA SER A 154 -10.71 1.87 -5.87
C SER A 154 -11.64 2.93 -6.45
N GLU A 155 -11.15 3.71 -7.42
CA GLU A 155 -11.95 4.70 -8.14
C GLU A 155 -11.32 5.05 -9.49
N LEU A 156 -12.17 5.27 -10.50
CA LEU A 156 -11.80 5.79 -11.80
C LEU A 156 -12.85 6.83 -12.21
N ASP A 157 -12.43 8.04 -12.55
CA ASP A 157 -13.23 9.11 -13.15
C ASP A 157 -12.31 9.94 -14.05
N VAL A 158 -12.21 9.51 -15.31
CA VAL A 158 -11.42 10.17 -16.37
C VAL A 158 -12.39 10.61 -17.47
N GLU A 159 -12.08 11.65 -18.24
CA GLU A 159 -12.99 12.12 -19.31
C GLU A 159 -13.45 10.98 -20.23
N ALA A 160 -14.76 10.73 -20.26
CA ALA A 160 -15.35 9.70 -21.10
C ALA A 160 -15.41 10.17 -22.56
N GLN A 161 -14.78 9.43 -23.46
CA GLN A 161 -14.92 9.63 -24.89
C GLN A 161 -14.81 8.30 -25.65
N GLN A 162 -15.34 8.26 -26.88
CA GLN A 162 -15.16 7.12 -27.78
C GLN A 162 -13.67 6.76 -27.94
N GLU A 163 -13.34 5.48 -27.73
CA GLU A 163 -11.98 4.93 -27.74
C GLU A 163 -10.98 5.65 -26.79
N CYS A 164 -11.49 6.38 -25.78
CA CYS A 164 -10.69 7.17 -24.85
C CYS A 164 -9.68 8.10 -25.55
N ALA A 165 -10.14 8.76 -26.63
CA ALA A 165 -9.29 9.55 -27.51
C ALA A 165 -8.70 10.82 -26.86
N TYR A 166 -9.34 11.34 -25.82
CA TYR A 166 -8.88 12.49 -25.03
C TYR A 166 -8.07 11.99 -23.83
N ASP A 167 -8.58 12.18 -22.62
CA ASP A 167 -7.93 11.71 -21.41
C ASP A 167 -8.03 10.19 -21.27
N HIS A 168 -6.94 9.54 -20.88
CA HIS A 168 -6.91 8.09 -20.71
C HIS A 168 -5.79 7.62 -19.79
N LEU A 169 -6.04 6.50 -19.12
CA LEU A 169 -5.02 5.69 -18.48
C LEU A 169 -4.82 4.43 -19.32
N GLU A 170 -3.61 4.22 -19.82
CA GLU A 170 -3.23 3.01 -20.54
C GLU A 170 -2.25 2.18 -19.70
N ILE A 171 -2.46 0.87 -19.69
CA ILE A 171 -1.74 -0.07 -18.85
C ILE A 171 -1.12 -1.12 -19.74
N PHE A 172 0.16 -1.39 -19.54
CA PHE A 172 0.96 -2.27 -20.38
C PHE A 172 1.59 -3.39 -19.56
N ASP A 173 1.60 -4.58 -20.15
CA ASP A 173 2.15 -5.80 -19.60
C ASP A 173 3.67 -5.89 -19.80
N GLY A 174 4.41 -4.97 -19.19
CA GLY A 174 5.85 -4.97 -19.30
C GLY A 174 6.54 -3.72 -18.78
N ARG A 175 7.68 -3.40 -19.40
CA ARG A 175 8.63 -2.39 -18.91
C ARG A 175 8.24 -0.95 -19.26
N ASP A 176 7.55 -0.78 -20.38
CA ASP A 176 7.29 0.50 -21.01
C ASP A 176 6.07 0.38 -21.95
N ALA A 177 5.70 1.50 -22.58
CA ALA A 177 4.56 1.61 -23.48
C ALA A 177 4.70 0.85 -24.82
N LYS A 178 5.80 0.10 -25.05
CA LYS A 178 5.94 -0.80 -26.20
C LYS A 178 5.48 -2.23 -25.90
N ALA A 179 5.25 -2.55 -24.63
CA ALA A 179 4.72 -3.84 -24.22
C ALA A 179 3.24 -3.98 -24.64
N PRO A 180 2.67 -5.20 -24.66
CA PRO A 180 1.26 -5.40 -24.94
C PRO A 180 0.37 -4.61 -23.97
N ALA A 181 -0.63 -3.91 -24.48
CA ALA A 181 -1.58 -3.19 -23.63
C ALA A 181 -2.53 -4.18 -22.94
N LEU A 182 -2.62 -4.10 -21.61
CA LEU A 182 -3.65 -4.76 -20.80
C LEU A 182 -5.00 -4.05 -20.92
N GLY A 183 -4.97 -2.75 -21.21
CA GLY A 183 -6.18 -1.98 -21.50
C GLY A 183 -5.93 -0.48 -21.51
N ARG A 184 -6.90 0.23 -22.09
CA ARG A 184 -6.99 1.68 -22.12
C ARG A 184 -8.31 2.10 -21.51
N PHE A 185 -8.26 2.95 -20.49
CA PHE A 185 -9.37 3.23 -19.61
C PHE A 185 -9.67 4.73 -19.55
N CYS A 186 -10.96 5.05 -19.62
CA CYS A 186 -11.53 6.38 -19.41
C CYS A 186 -12.98 6.24 -18.92
N GLY A 187 -13.62 7.35 -18.57
CA GLY A 187 -14.93 7.36 -17.95
C GLY A 187 -14.88 6.99 -16.48
N ALA A 188 -16.05 6.62 -15.94
CA ALA A 188 -16.23 6.36 -14.50
C ALA A 188 -16.39 4.87 -14.14
N LYS A 189 -16.17 3.97 -15.11
CA LYS A 189 -16.34 2.53 -14.90
C LYS A 189 -15.01 1.90 -14.51
N GLU A 190 -14.92 1.44 -13.26
CA GLU A 190 -13.78 0.66 -12.79
C GLU A 190 -13.64 -0.66 -13.57
N PRO A 191 -12.44 -1.01 -14.05
CA PRO A 191 -12.19 -2.31 -14.65
C PRO A 191 -12.04 -3.39 -13.58
N GLU A 192 -12.23 -4.65 -13.98
CA GLU A 192 -11.83 -5.80 -13.17
C GLU A 192 -10.32 -5.76 -12.85
N PRO A 193 -9.87 -6.38 -11.74
CA PRO A 193 -8.46 -6.40 -11.37
C PRO A 193 -7.58 -6.87 -12.53
N LEU A 194 -6.60 -6.03 -12.89
CA LEU A 194 -5.66 -6.32 -13.96
C LEU A 194 -4.46 -7.06 -13.41
N LEU A 195 -4.00 -8.07 -14.15
CA LEU A 195 -2.89 -8.92 -13.74
C LEU A 195 -1.85 -8.95 -14.87
N SER A 196 -0.63 -8.50 -14.60
CA SER A 196 0.49 -8.63 -15.56
C SER A 196 0.83 -10.10 -15.81
N SER A 197 1.51 -10.44 -16.89
CA SER A 197 2.05 -11.80 -17.13
C SER A 197 3.37 -12.04 -16.39
N GLY A 198 4.10 -10.99 -16.03
CA GLY A 198 5.37 -11.09 -15.31
C GLY A 198 5.59 -9.97 -14.30
N SER A 199 6.83 -9.79 -13.87
CA SER A 199 7.16 -8.94 -12.71
C SER A 199 7.22 -7.44 -13.00
N ARG A 200 6.70 -7.00 -14.15
CA ARG A 200 6.74 -5.61 -14.59
C ARG A 200 5.40 -5.21 -15.20
N MET A 201 4.95 -4.02 -14.83
CA MET A 201 3.74 -3.40 -15.35
C MET A 201 4.03 -1.92 -15.53
N PHE A 202 3.55 -1.33 -16.63
CA PHE A 202 3.77 0.08 -16.93
C PHE A 202 2.42 0.77 -17.09
N LEU A 203 2.22 1.88 -16.38
CA LEU A 203 1.03 2.70 -16.47
C LEU A 203 1.40 4.03 -17.13
N LYS A 204 0.53 4.52 -18.01
CA LYS A 204 0.67 5.81 -18.68
C LYS A 204 -0.66 6.56 -18.63
N PHE A 205 -0.70 7.67 -17.90
CA PHE A 205 -1.83 8.58 -17.88
C PHE A 205 -1.55 9.79 -18.78
N VAL A 206 -2.50 10.12 -19.65
CA VAL A 206 -2.43 11.29 -20.52
C VAL A 206 -3.70 12.13 -20.34
N SER A 207 -3.54 13.45 -20.21
CA SER A 207 -4.65 14.41 -20.22
C SER A 207 -4.46 15.49 -21.29
N ASP A 208 -5.55 15.94 -21.88
CA ASP A 208 -5.61 16.97 -22.91
C ASP A 208 -5.79 18.38 -22.31
N ASN A 209 -6.22 19.36 -23.12
CA ASN A 209 -6.33 20.76 -22.71
C ASN A 209 -7.58 21.08 -21.86
N SER A 210 -8.56 20.18 -21.75
CA SER A 210 -9.89 20.46 -21.21
C SER A 210 -10.49 19.27 -20.46
N VAL A 211 -11.62 19.50 -19.78
CA VAL A 211 -12.44 18.46 -19.12
C VAL A 211 -11.67 17.58 -18.12
N GLN A 212 -11.08 18.23 -17.13
CA GLN A 212 -10.47 17.50 -16.02
C GLN A 212 -11.52 16.91 -15.08
N LYS A 213 -11.36 15.62 -14.78
CA LYS A 213 -12.15 14.83 -13.85
C LYS A 213 -11.34 14.47 -12.61
N LYS A 214 -11.91 13.71 -11.68
CA LYS A 214 -11.25 13.39 -10.40
C LYS A 214 -9.97 12.56 -10.58
N GLY A 215 -9.91 11.73 -11.62
CA GLY A 215 -8.76 10.91 -11.97
C GLY A 215 -8.91 9.49 -11.47
N PHE A 216 -7.88 8.93 -10.84
CA PHE A 216 -7.93 7.54 -10.39
C PHE A 216 -7.13 7.31 -9.11
N GLU A 217 -7.55 6.28 -8.38
CA GLU A 217 -6.79 5.65 -7.32
C GLU A 217 -6.82 4.14 -7.55
N ALA A 218 -5.63 3.53 -7.50
CA ALA A 218 -5.46 2.11 -7.68
C ALA A 218 -4.41 1.57 -6.71
N THR A 219 -4.64 0.37 -6.18
CA THR A 219 -3.67 -0.35 -5.36
C THR A 219 -2.96 -1.38 -6.23
N HIS A 220 -1.63 -1.41 -6.16
CA HIS A 220 -0.82 -2.49 -6.74
C HIS A 220 -0.39 -3.46 -5.65
N THR A 221 -0.38 -4.75 -5.96
CA THR A 221 0.10 -5.82 -5.08
C THR A 221 0.90 -6.85 -5.87
N SER A 222 1.99 -7.32 -5.28
CA SER A 222 2.74 -8.47 -5.77
C SER A 222 1.97 -9.73 -5.47
N VAL A 223 1.79 -10.57 -6.47
CA VAL A 223 1.17 -11.90 -6.34
C VAL A 223 2.07 -12.94 -7.00
N CYS A 224 2.03 -14.17 -6.49
CA CYS A 224 2.80 -15.27 -7.03
C CYS A 224 2.35 -15.65 -8.46
N GLY A 225 3.17 -16.48 -9.11
CA GLY A 225 2.94 -16.92 -10.48
C GLY A 225 3.50 -15.97 -11.52
N GLY A 226 3.47 -16.40 -12.79
CA GLY A 226 3.87 -15.62 -13.96
C GLY A 226 4.81 -16.34 -14.91
N GLN A 227 5.16 -15.63 -15.98
CA GLN A 227 6.06 -16.12 -17.01
C GLN A 227 7.51 -15.76 -16.69
N VAL A 228 8.38 -16.78 -16.70
CA VAL A 228 9.81 -16.64 -16.44
C VAL A 228 10.59 -17.20 -17.62
N ARG A 229 11.66 -16.51 -18.01
CA ARG A 229 12.60 -17.04 -19.01
C ARG A 229 13.82 -17.64 -18.32
N ALA A 230 14.06 -18.93 -18.59
CA ALA A 230 15.27 -19.62 -18.21
C ALA A 230 16.46 -19.03 -18.97
N GLU A 231 17.60 -18.89 -18.28
CA GLU A 231 18.86 -18.43 -18.85
C GLU A 231 19.95 -19.44 -18.48
N VAL A 232 21.11 -19.37 -19.16
CA VAL A 232 22.27 -20.23 -18.84
C VAL A 232 22.74 -20.04 -17.40
N LYS A 233 22.56 -18.84 -16.84
CA LYS A 233 22.83 -18.57 -15.42
C LYS A 233 21.59 -18.89 -14.60
N THR A 234 21.78 -19.62 -13.51
CA THR A 234 20.72 -19.92 -12.54
C THR A 234 20.04 -18.64 -12.03
N LYS A 235 18.73 -18.72 -11.84
CA LYS A 235 17.90 -17.67 -11.26
C LYS A 235 17.07 -18.28 -10.15
N ASP A 236 16.92 -17.54 -9.06
CA ASP A 236 16.07 -17.95 -7.96
C ASP A 236 14.60 -17.64 -8.29
N LEU A 237 13.73 -18.58 -7.94
CA LEU A 237 12.28 -18.45 -7.99
C LEU A 237 11.74 -18.79 -6.60
N TYR A 238 10.88 -17.94 -6.08
CA TYR A 238 10.33 -18.07 -4.73
C TYR A 238 8.82 -18.30 -4.80
N SER A 239 8.29 -19.06 -3.84
CA SER A 239 6.85 -19.33 -3.74
C SER A 239 6.01 -18.07 -3.50
N HIS A 240 6.59 -17.08 -2.82
CA HIS A 240 5.95 -15.82 -2.49
C HIS A 240 6.97 -14.69 -2.31
N ALA A 241 6.51 -13.44 -2.36
CA ALA A 241 7.37 -12.24 -2.40
C ALA A 241 8.11 -11.93 -1.09
N GLN A 242 7.71 -12.56 0.03
CA GLN A 242 8.30 -12.39 1.36
C GLN A 242 9.06 -13.63 1.84
N PHE A 243 9.47 -14.49 0.89
CA PHE A 243 10.23 -15.69 1.21
C PHE A 243 11.49 -15.35 2.03
N GLY A 244 11.69 -16.08 3.13
CA GLY A 244 12.78 -15.86 4.09
C GLY A 244 12.40 -15.00 5.30
N ASP A 245 11.37 -14.15 5.18
CA ASP A 245 10.85 -13.37 6.30
C ASP A 245 9.61 -14.03 6.94
N ASN A 246 8.78 -14.70 6.13
CA ASN A 246 7.52 -15.32 6.54
C ASN A 246 7.30 -16.68 5.86
N ASN A 247 6.32 -17.45 6.37
CA ASN A 247 5.77 -18.63 5.68
C ASN A 247 4.93 -18.21 4.47
N TYR A 248 4.70 -19.14 3.54
CA TYR A 248 3.84 -18.90 2.39
C TYR A 248 2.39 -18.54 2.84
N PRO A 249 1.71 -17.61 2.14
CA PRO A 249 0.34 -17.23 2.50
C PRO A 249 -0.65 -18.39 2.26
N GLY A 250 -1.56 -18.62 3.21
CA GLY A 250 -2.63 -19.61 3.05
C GLY A 250 -3.59 -19.26 1.90
N GLY A 251 -4.09 -20.29 1.20
CA GLY A 251 -5.01 -20.12 0.06
C GLY A 251 -4.36 -19.53 -1.19
N SER A 252 -3.03 -19.61 -1.31
CA SER A 252 -2.30 -19.20 -2.50
C SER A 252 -2.50 -20.21 -3.63
N ASP A 253 -2.91 -19.73 -4.80
CA ASP A 253 -3.02 -20.52 -6.04
C ASP A 253 -2.09 -19.88 -7.08
N CYS A 254 -0.92 -20.48 -7.25
CA CYS A 254 0.21 -19.89 -7.97
C CYS A 254 0.59 -20.74 -9.17
N GLU A 255 0.66 -20.12 -10.35
CA GLU A 255 1.06 -20.79 -11.60
C GLU A 255 2.26 -20.08 -12.24
N TRP A 256 3.34 -20.83 -12.47
CA TRP A 256 4.53 -20.34 -13.16
C TRP A 256 4.75 -21.10 -14.46
N VAL A 257 5.06 -20.37 -15.52
CA VAL A 257 5.52 -20.95 -16.79
C VAL A 257 6.98 -20.55 -17.02
N ILE A 258 7.88 -21.52 -16.95
CA ILE A 258 9.31 -21.32 -17.18
C ILE A 258 9.64 -21.71 -18.62
N MET A 259 9.97 -20.72 -19.45
CA MET A 259 10.26 -20.90 -20.87
C MET A 259 11.76 -20.89 -21.14
N ALA A 260 12.24 -21.88 -21.88
CA ALA A 260 13.60 -21.91 -22.45
C ALA A 260 13.57 -21.63 -23.96
N GLU A 261 14.75 -21.37 -24.54
CA GLU A 261 14.89 -21.25 -25.99
C GLU A 261 14.68 -22.61 -26.67
N GLU A 262 14.28 -22.59 -27.95
CA GLU A 262 14.06 -23.81 -28.72
C GLU A 262 15.33 -24.69 -28.73
N GLY A 263 15.16 -25.98 -28.39
CA GLY A 263 16.27 -26.93 -28.27
C GLY A 263 16.92 -27.03 -26.88
N TYR A 264 16.51 -26.20 -25.91
CA TYR A 264 16.93 -26.30 -24.51
C TYR A 264 15.85 -26.96 -23.63
N GLY A 265 16.28 -27.68 -22.59
CA GLY A 265 15.41 -28.15 -21.51
C GLY A 265 15.44 -27.21 -20.30
N VAL A 266 14.42 -27.29 -19.45
CA VAL A 266 14.40 -26.61 -18.15
C VAL A 266 14.75 -27.62 -17.06
N GLU A 267 15.78 -27.33 -16.28
CA GLU A 267 16.18 -28.14 -15.12
C GLU A 267 15.91 -27.34 -13.84
N LEU A 268 15.25 -27.98 -12.87
CA LEU A 268 14.95 -27.40 -11.56
C LEU A 268 15.86 -28.01 -10.49
N ILE A 269 16.50 -27.15 -9.71
CA ILE A 269 17.33 -27.55 -8.56
C ILE A 269 16.76 -26.84 -7.34
N PHE A 270 16.15 -27.60 -6.43
CA PHE A 270 15.58 -27.06 -5.20
C PHE A 270 16.69 -26.80 -4.19
N GLN A 271 16.74 -25.58 -3.65
CA GLN A 271 17.62 -25.21 -2.54
C GLN A 271 16.97 -25.50 -1.18
N THR A 272 15.64 -25.40 -1.14
CA THR A 272 14.78 -25.69 0.01
C THR A 272 13.45 -26.18 -0.54
N PHE A 273 12.81 -27.11 0.17
CA PHE A 273 11.47 -27.56 -0.13
C PHE A 273 10.75 -27.87 1.19
N GLU A 274 9.87 -26.96 1.60
CA GLU A 274 9.07 -27.09 2.83
C GLU A 274 7.62 -26.71 2.51
N ILE A 275 6.79 -27.72 2.33
CA ILE A 275 5.34 -27.63 2.14
C ILE A 275 4.68 -28.56 3.17
N GLU A 276 3.46 -28.28 3.61
CA GLU A 276 2.72 -29.14 4.56
C GLU A 276 2.83 -30.63 4.19
N GLU A 277 3.23 -31.46 5.15
CA GLU A 277 3.41 -32.89 4.95
C GLU A 277 2.07 -33.63 5.11
N GLU A 278 1.65 -34.33 4.06
CA GLU A 278 0.42 -35.12 4.04
C GLU A 278 0.61 -36.35 3.14
N ALA A 279 -0.07 -37.45 3.45
CA ALA A 279 0.15 -38.75 2.79
C ALA A 279 -0.10 -38.72 1.27
N ASP A 280 -1.09 -37.95 0.83
CA ASP A 280 -1.49 -37.81 -0.58
C ASP A 280 -1.22 -36.39 -1.13
N CYS A 281 -0.52 -35.54 -0.36
CA CYS A 281 -0.32 -34.12 -0.62
C CYS A 281 -1.63 -33.35 -0.90
N GLY A 282 -2.71 -33.69 -0.19
CA GLY A 282 -4.08 -33.23 -0.44
C GLY A 282 -4.37 -31.79 -0.02
N TYR A 283 -3.62 -31.24 0.95
CA TYR A 283 -3.79 -29.88 1.46
C TYR A 283 -2.96 -28.88 0.65
N ASP A 284 -1.66 -28.78 0.95
CA ASP A 284 -0.72 -27.94 0.21
C ASP A 284 0.21 -28.81 -0.65
N TYR A 285 0.47 -28.36 -1.88
CA TYR A 285 1.30 -29.11 -2.81
C TYR A 285 1.87 -28.25 -3.93
N MET A 286 2.88 -28.78 -4.60
CA MET A 286 3.39 -28.28 -5.87
C MET A 286 3.18 -29.36 -6.94
N GLU A 287 2.57 -29.00 -8.06
CA GLU A 287 2.51 -29.84 -9.25
C GLU A 287 3.48 -29.33 -10.32
N LEU A 288 4.15 -30.27 -10.99
CA LEU A 288 5.03 -29.98 -12.12
C LEU A 288 4.50 -30.64 -13.38
N PHE A 289 4.53 -29.88 -14.48
CA PHE A 289 4.05 -30.31 -15.79
C PHE A 289 5.15 -30.08 -16.84
N ASP A 290 5.26 -31.00 -17.80
CA ASP A 290 6.13 -30.84 -18.97
C ASP A 290 5.35 -30.21 -20.13
N GLY A 291 5.13 -28.90 -20.02
CA GLY A 291 4.39 -28.13 -21.00
C GLY A 291 3.95 -26.77 -20.47
N TYR A 292 3.01 -26.15 -21.18
CA TYR A 292 2.61 -24.77 -20.91
C TYR A 292 1.52 -24.63 -19.84
N ASP A 293 0.70 -25.66 -19.66
CA ASP A 293 -0.46 -25.62 -18.77
C ASP A 293 -0.74 -27.00 -18.14
N GLY A 294 -1.75 -27.06 -17.27
CA GLY A 294 -2.14 -28.28 -16.55
C GLY A 294 -2.73 -29.40 -17.42
N THR A 295 -2.86 -29.22 -18.74
CA THR A 295 -3.24 -30.30 -19.68
C THR A 295 -2.04 -31.10 -20.17
N ALA A 296 -0.83 -30.59 -19.95
CA ALA A 296 0.41 -31.25 -20.32
C ALA A 296 0.72 -32.46 -19.43
N PRO A 297 1.67 -33.33 -19.82
CA PRO A 297 2.09 -34.46 -18.99
C PRO A 297 2.54 -34.01 -17.59
N ARG A 298 1.86 -34.50 -16.55
CA ARG A 298 2.23 -34.22 -15.15
C ARG A 298 3.47 -35.03 -14.77
N LEU A 299 4.52 -34.34 -14.38
CA LEU A 299 5.77 -34.93 -13.88
C LEU A 299 5.63 -35.42 -12.44
N GLY A 300 4.84 -34.73 -11.62
CA GLY A 300 4.53 -35.17 -10.26
C GLY A 300 3.76 -34.14 -9.44
N ARG A 301 3.35 -34.56 -8.25
CA ARG A 301 2.79 -33.74 -7.17
C ARG A 301 3.66 -33.97 -5.94
N PHE A 302 4.09 -32.90 -5.30
CA PHE A 302 5.10 -32.92 -4.24
C PHE A 302 4.63 -32.10 -3.04
N CYS A 303 4.93 -32.56 -1.82
CA CYS A 303 4.71 -31.89 -0.55
C CYS A 303 5.69 -32.44 0.51
N GLY A 304 5.63 -31.93 1.74
CA GLY A 304 6.55 -32.30 2.83
C GLY A 304 7.82 -31.46 2.88
N SER A 305 8.75 -31.88 3.74
CA SER A 305 10.04 -31.22 3.96
C SER A 305 11.22 -32.09 3.53
N GLY A 306 12.18 -31.55 2.78
CA GLY A 306 13.36 -32.28 2.29
C GLY A 306 14.53 -31.40 1.86
#